data_AF-A0A2M7BGD1-F1
#
_entry.id   AF-A0A2M7BGD1-F1
#
_cell.length_a   1.000
_cell.length_b   1.000
_cell.length_c   1.000
_cell.angle_alpha   90.00
_cell.angle_beta   90.00
_cell.angle_gamma   90.00
#
_symmetry.space_group_name_H-M   'P 1'
#
loop_
_entity.id
_entity.type
_entity.pdbx_description
1 polymer ?
#
loop_
_entity_poly.entity_id
_entity_poly.type
_entity_poly.pdbx_seq_one_letter_code
_entity_poly.pdbx_strand_id
1 'polypeptide(L)'
;MALYYSLKVFKDVYDLIIKVFEYTQDFPREYKYTLGQDMKRDAIVLVRSIYRANKAKSKTEYLEAFLDDFEILKLEIRLCVDMKILSIKKQAEIAGLMDGIGKQITGWRNAGL
;
A
#
# COMPACT_ATOMS: atom_id res chain seq x y z
N MET A 1 15.76 3.73 18.97
CA MET A 1 15.00 3.19 17.82
C MET A 1 13.53 3.33 18.17
N ALA A 2 12.78 4.19 17.48
CA ALA A 2 11.36 4.37 17.78
C ALA A 2 10.61 3.06 17.48
N LEU A 3 9.64 2.70 18.34
CA LEU A 3 8.71 1.61 18.05
C LEU A 3 8.07 1.92 16.70
N TYR A 4 8.20 1.03 15.71
CA TYR A 4 7.77 1.29 14.32
C TYR A 4 6.30 1.74 14.19
N TYR A 5 5.47 1.39 15.17
CA TYR A 5 4.09 1.85 15.32
C TYR A 5 3.93 3.37 15.49
N SER A 6 4.98 4.09 15.89
CA SER A 6 4.96 5.56 16.03
C SER A 6 5.31 6.28 14.72
N LEU A 7 5.65 5.56 13.65
CA LEU A 7 5.98 6.16 12.35
C LEU A 7 4.70 6.53 11.62
N LYS A 8 4.60 7.79 11.18
CA LYS A 8 3.45 8.26 10.38
C LYS A 8 3.22 7.38 9.14
N VAL A 9 4.29 7.03 8.42
CA VAL A 9 4.20 6.19 7.22
C VAL A 9 3.66 4.78 7.52
N PHE A 10 3.98 4.22 8.69
CA PHE A 10 3.44 2.92 9.11
C PHE A 10 1.93 3.03 9.35
N LYS A 11 1.48 4.08 10.05
CA LYS A 11 0.07 4.31 10.31
C LYS A 11 -0.72 4.48 9.00
N ASP A 12 -0.21 5.31 8.09
CA ASP A 12 -0.92 5.57 6.83
C ASP A 12 -1.00 4.31 5.95
N VAL A 13 0.04 3.48 5.93
CA VAL A 13 -0.01 2.17 5.23
C VAL A 13 -0.98 1.21 5.93
N TYR A 14 -1.06 1.23 7.26
CA TYR A 14 -2.06 0.43 7.97
C TYR A 14 -3.50 0.86 7.63
N ASP A 15 -3.75 2.16 7.56
CA ASP A 15 -5.05 2.70 7.14
C ASP A 15 -5.37 2.31 5.68
N LEU A 16 -4.37 2.29 4.79
CA LEU A 16 -4.51 1.76 3.42
C LEU A 16 -4.92 0.29 3.41
N ILE A 17 -4.30 -0.56 4.25
CA ILE A 17 -4.64 -1.99 4.35
C ILE A 17 -6.09 -2.16 4.78
N ILE A 18 -6.53 -1.44 5.82
CA ILE A 18 -7.93 -1.49 6.26
C ILE A 18 -8.85 -1.17 5.09
N LYS A 19 -8.57 -0.09 4.33
CA LYS A 19 -9.39 0.31 3.18
C LYS A 19 -9.43 -0.74 2.08
N VAL A 20 -8.30 -1.37 1.77
CA VAL A 20 -8.26 -2.48 0.81
C VAL A 20 -9.12 -3.64 1.30
N PHE A 21 -9.03 -4.02 2.58
CA PHE A 21 -9.84 -5.08 3.16
C PHE A 21 -11.34 -4.75 3.14
N GLU A 22 -11.73 -3.53 3.53
CA GLU A 22 -13.11 -3.05 3.51
C GLU A 22 -13.69 -3.09 2.10
N TYR A 23 -12.97 -2.56 1.10
CA TYR A 23 -13.54 -2.45 -0.24
C TYR A 23 -13.59 -3.76 -1.01
N THR A 24 -12.65 -4.66 -0.75
CA THR A 24 -12.63 -6.00 -1.37
C THR A 24 -13.67 -6.96 -0.77
N GLN A 25 -14.31 -6.62 0.36
CA GLN A 25 -15.42 -7.42 0.91
C GLN A 25 -16.63 -7.48 -0.02
N ASP A 26 -16.91 -6.36 -0.70
CA ASP A 26 -18.06 -6.18 -1.59
C ASP A 26 -17.81 -6.72 -3.02
N PHE A 27 -16.63 -7.28 -3.29
CA PHE A 27 -16.30 -7.73 -4.64
C PHE A 27 -17.21 -8.87 -5.10
N PRO A 28 -17.59 -8.92 -6.39
CA PRO A 28 -18.26 -10.06 -6.97
C PRO A 28 -17.46 -11.34 -6.73
N ARG A 29 -18.15 -12.47 -6.58
CA ARG A 29 -17.54 -13.76 -6.21
C ARG A 29 -16.38 -14.17 -7.13
N GLU A 30 -16.48 -13.85 -8.41
CA GLU A 30 -15.45 -14.09 -9.44
C GLU A 30 -14.10 -13.43 -9.09
N TYR A 31 -14.12 -12.21 -8.55
CA TYR A 31 -12.90 -11.43 -8.24
C TYR A 31 -12.48 -11.52 -6.78
N LYS A 32 -13.39 -11.91 -5.89
CA LYS A 32 -13.17 -11.88 -4.44
C LYS A 32 -12.03 -12.78 -3.95
N TYR A 33 -11.87 -13.95 -4.57
CA TYR A 33 -10.85 -14.94 -4.22
C TYR A 33 -9.66 -14.95 -5.18
N THR A 34 -9.61 -14.00 -6.11
CA THR A 34 -8.50 -13.79 -7.04
C THR A 34 -7.92 -12.40 -6.76
N LEU A 35 -8.30 -11.38 -7.53
CA LEU A 35 -7.83 -10.01 -7.40
C LEU A 35 -8.01 -9.44 -5.98
N GLY A 36 -9.15 -9.69 -5.35
CA GLY A 36 -9.41 -9.22 -3.98
C GLY A 36 -8.51 -9.88 -2.93
N GLN A 37 -7.98 -11.08 -3.19
CA GLN A 37 -7.03 -11.75 -2.31
C GLN A 37 -5.60 -11.27 -2.57
N ASP A 38 -5.22 -11.07 -3.83
CA ASP A 38 -3.91 -10.55 -4.22
C ASP A 38 -3.70 -9.13 -3.68
N MET A 39 -4.67 -8.24 -3.85
CA MET A 39 -4.63 -6.88 -3.29
C MET A 39 -4.42 -6.86 -1.77
N LYS A 40 -5.09 -7.76 -1.03
CA LYS A 40 -4.92 -7.85 0.43
C LYS A 40 -3.52 -8.29 0.80
N ARG A 41 -2.99 -9.26 0.06
CA ARG A 41 -1.62 -9.76 0.25
C ARG A 41 -0.62 -8.65 -0.03
N ASP A 42 -0.73 -7.98 -1.16
CA ASP A 42 0.22 -6.97 -1.61
C ASP A 42 0.19 -5.75 -0.70
N ALA A 43 -1.00 -5.31 -0.26
CA ALA A 43 -1.12 -4.27 0.76
C ALA A 43 -0.42 -4.62 2.09
N ILE A 44 -0.49 -5.89 2.54
CA ILE A 44 0.20 -6.35 3.76
C ILE A 44 1.73 -6.39 3.56
N VAL A 45 2.20 -6.75 2.36
CA VAL A 45 3.64 -6.82 2.05
C VAL A 45 4.31 -5.45 2.23
N LEU A 46 3.64 -4.35 1.89
CA LEU A 46 4.13 -2.97 2.09
C LEU A 46 4.64 -2.72 3.52
N VAL A 47 3.96 -3.25 4.53
CA VAL A 47 4.36 -3.11 5.95
C VAL A 47 5.69 -3.79 6.23
N ARG A 48 5.95 -4.93 5.58
CA ARG A 48 7.21 -5.68 5.75
C ARG A 48 8.38 -4.84 5.27
N SER A 49 8.23 -4.15 4.14
CA SER A 49 9.26 -3.28 3.57
C SER A 49 9.54 -2.07 4.47
N ILE A 50 8.52 -1.42 5.03
CA ILE A 50 8.69 -0.35 6.04
C ILE A 50 9.43 -0.86 7.28
N TYR A 51 9.02 -2.02 7.80
CA TYR A 51 9.63 -2.60 8.98
C TYR A 51 11.12 -2.92 8.77
N ARG A 52 11.45 -3.50 7.61
CA ARG A 52 12.84 -3.81 7.25
C ARG A 52 13.66 -2.53 7.07
N ALA A 53 13.13 -1.53 6.36
CA ALA A 53 13.76 -0.23 6.20
C ALA A 53 14.03 0.47 7.55
N ASN A 54 13.13 0.34 8.53
CA ASN A 54 13.32 0.95 9.85
C ASN A 54 14.41 0.26 10.68
N LYS A 55 14.66 -1.04 10.46
CA LYS A 55 15.68 -1.82 11.18
C LYS A 55 17.04 -1.83 10.49
N ALA A 56 17.06 -1.65 9.18
CA ALA A 56 18.27 -1.77 8.39
C ALA A 56 19.21 -0.57 8.56
N LYS A 57 20.52 -0.85 8.40
CA LYS A 57 21.53 0.21 8.31
C LYS A 57 21.44 0.95 6.98
N SER A 58 21.27 0.21 5.89
CA SER A 58 20.95 0.74 4.57
C SER A 58 19.46 0.53 4.29
N LYS A 59 18.74 1.62 4.03
CA LYS A 59 17.27 1.59 3.85
C LYS A 59 16.86 1.45 2.39
N THR A 60 17.74 1.85 1.48
CA THR A 60 17.44 2.03 0.05
C THR A 60 16.81 0.79 -0.57
N GLU A 61 17.41 -0.39 -0.39
CA GLU A 61 16.89 -1.64 -0.96
C GLU A 61 15.43 -1.94 -0.56
N TYR A 62 15.06 -1.67 0.70
CA TYR A 62 13.72 -1.94 1.20
C TYR A 62 12.72 -0.87 0.78
N LEU A 63 13.18 0.37 0.59
CA LEU A 63 12.35 1.46 0.09
C LEU A 63 12.10 1.33 -1.41
N GLU A 64 13.06 0.85 -2.21
CA GLU A 64 12.81 0.49 -3.62
C GLU A 64 11.82 -0.67 -3.70
N ALA A 65 12.03 -1.74 -2.92
CA ALA A 65 11.10 -2.87 -2.89
C ALA A 65 9.68 -2.43 -2.49
N PHE A 66 9.57 -1.50 -1.53
CA PHE A 66 8.28 -0.89 -1.22
C PHE A 66 7.67 -0.20 -2.44
N LEU A 67 8.44 0.61 -3.17
CA LEU A 67 7.94 1.37 -4.32
C LEU A 67 7.47 0.42 -5.43
N ASP A 68 8.20 -0.66 -5.69
CA ASP A 68 7.83 -1.67 -6.68
C ASP A 68 6.49 -2.35 -6.31
N ASP A 69 6.38 -2.88 -5.09
CA ASP A 69 5.14 -3.49 -4.57
C ASP A 69 3.97 -2.48 -4.57
N PHE A 70 4.27 -1.21 -4.32
CA PHE A 70 3.28 -0.14 -4.26
C PHE A 70 2.73 0.23 -5.64
N GLU A 71 3.54 0.17 -6.69
CA GLU A 71 3.06 0.37 -8.07
C GLU A 71 2.15 -0.78 -8.53
N ILE A 72 2.42 -2.02 -8.09
CA ILE A 72 1.53 -3.15 -8.35
C ILE A 72 0.16 -2.91 -7.73
N LEU A 73 0.09 -2.54 -6.44
CA LEU A 73 -1.20 -2.28 -5.79
C LEU A 73 -1.97 -1.13 -6.45
N LYS A 74 -1.29 -0.08 -6.94
CA LYS A 74 -1.93 1.00 -7.72
C LYS A 74 -2.55 0.48 -9.02
N LEU A 75 -1.85 -0.40 -9.72
CA LEU A 75 -2.34 -1.03 -10.95
C LEU A 75 -3.58 -1.89 -10.67
N GLU A 76 -3.56 -2.71 -9.62
CA GLU A 76 -4.70 -3.53 -9.21
C GLU A 76 -5.94 -2.69 -8.90
N ILE A 77 -5.79 -1.58 -8.18
CA ILE A 77 -6.89 -0.65 -7.88
C ILE A 77 -7.46 -0.02 -9.15
N ARG A 78 -6.59 0.38 -10.08
CA ARG A 78 -7.03 0.93 -11.37
C ARG A 78 -7.82 -0.11 -12.16
N LEU A 79 -7.31 -1.35 -12.23
CA LEU A 79 -7.99 -2.46 -12.87
C LEU A 79 -9.38 -2.71 -12.26
N CYS A 80 -9.50 -2.65 -10.92
CA CYS A 80 -10.80 -2.78 -10.25
C CYS A 80 -11.82 -1.73 -10.72
N VAL A 81 -11.40 -0.50 -11.00
CA VAL A 81 -12.29 0.54 -11.51
C VAL A 81 -12.63 0.34 -12.97
N ASP A 82 -11.64 0.02 -13.80
CA ASP A 82 -11.84 -0.21 -15.23
C ASP A 82 -12.81 -1.38 -15.47
N MET A 83 -12.74 -2.40 -14.62
CA MET A 83 -13.66 -3.56 -14.61
C MET A 83 -14.99 -3.29 -13.91
N LYS A 84 -15.22 -2.06 -13.40
CA LYS A 84 -16.41 -1.64 -12.64
C LYS A 84 -16.68 -2.45 -11.37
N ILE A 85 -15.64 -3.06 -10.80
CA ILE A 85 -15.67 -3.77 -9.51
C ILE A 85 -15.64 -2.77 -8.36
N LEU A 86 -14.86 -1.69 -8.52
CA LEU A 86 -14.71 -0.62 -7.54
C LEU A 86 -15.25 0.69 -8.11
N SER A 87 -15.93 1.49 -7.28
CA SER A 87 -16.41 2.80 -7.70
C SER A 87 -15.27 3.82 -7.78
N ILE A 88 -15.41 4.80 -8.68
CA ILE A 88 -14.46 5.93 -8.81
C ILE A 88 -14.31 6.67 -7.48
N LYS A 89 -15.39 6.80 -6.69
CA LYS A 89 -15.33 7.42 -5.36
C LYS A 89 -14.39 6.66 -4.41
N LYS A 90 -14.54 5.33 -4.33
CA LYS A 90 -13.66 4.47 -3.51
C LYS A 90 -12.20 4.53 -3.99
N GLN A 91 -11.99 4.59 -5.31
CA GLN A 91 -10.65 4.79 -5.87
C GLN A 91 -10.03 6.13 -5.48
N ALA A 92 -10.78 7.23 -5.56
CA ALA A 92 -10.27 8.55 -5.17
C ALA A 92 -9.87 8.60 -3.69
N GLU A 93 -10.65 7.95 -2.81
CA GLU A 93 -10.32 7.82 -1.39
C GLU A 93 -8.98 7.09 -1.17
N ILE A 94 -8.77 5.94 -1.82
CA ILE A 94 -7.49 5.22 -1.72
C ILE A 94 -6.35 5.99 -2.40
N ALA A 95 -6.58 6.59 -3.57
CA ALA A 95 -5.56 7.34 -4.30
C ALA A 95 -4.99 8.50 -3.46
N GLY A 96 -5.84 9.18 -2.67
CA GLY A 96 -5.39 10.21 -1.74
C GLY A 96 -4.46 9.67 -0.64
N LEU A 97 -4.80 8.51 -0.05
CA LEU A 97 -3.92 7.83 0.90
C LEU A 97 -2.60 7.43 0.24
N MET A 98 -2.67 6.88 -0.97
CA MET A 98 -1.50 6.41 -1.70
C MET A 98 -0.53 7.54 -2.07
N ASP A 99 -1.03 8.70 -2.50
CA ASP A 99 -0.19 9.87 -2.79
C ASP A 99 0.57 10.32 -1.53
N GLY A 100 -0.12 10.37 -0.38
CA GLY A 100 0.49 10.70 0.90
C GLY A 100 1.58 9.70 1.34
N ILE A 101 1.36 8.41 1.11
CA ILE A 101 2.33 7.35 1.41
C ILE A 101 3.55 7.46 0.48
N GLY A 102 3.33 7.62 -0.83
CA GLY A 102 4.41 7.75 -1.82
C GLY A 102 5.36 8.91 -1.52
N LYS A 103 4.81 10.07 -1.13
CA LYS A 103 5.59 11.23 -0.67
C LYS A 103 6.45 10.92 0.56
N GLN A 104 5.90 10.20 1.54
CA GLN A 104 6.63 9.82 2.76
C GLN A 104 7.78 8.85 2.46
N ILE A 105 7.55 7.84 1.63
CA ILE A 105 8.56 6.84 1.24
C ILE A 105 9.68 7.49 0.44
N THR A 106 9.33 8.38 -0.49
CA THR A 106 10.31 9.15 -1.26
C THR A 106 11.15 10.06 -0.35
N GLY A 107 10.53 10.74 0.61
CA GLY A 107 11.24 11.54 1.63
C GLY A 107 12.20 10.68 2.47
N TRP A 108 11.78 9.48 2.86
CA TRP A 108 12.63 8.53 3.58
C TRP A 108 13.82 8.06 2.74
N ARG A 109 13.62 7.79 1.46
CA ARG A 109 14.68 7.38 0.53
C ARG A 109 15.72 8.48 0.37
N ASN A 110 15.27 9.71 0.16
CA ASN A 110 16.15 10.86 -0.03
C ASN A 110 16.90 11.28 1.23
N ALA A 111 16.34 11.03 2.43
CA ALA A 111 17.02 11.30 3.70
C ALA A 111 18.02 10.21 4.12
N GLY A 112 17.98 9.04 3.46
CA GLY A 112 18.89 7.92 3.72
C GLY A 112 20.04 7.80 2.69
N LEU A 113 20.01 8.61 1.64
CA LEU A 113 21.10 8.84 0.69
C LEU A 113 22.00 9.99 1.21
#